data_AF-A0A2X0M3W4-F1
#
_entry.id   AF-A0A2X0M3W4-F1
#
_cell.length_a   1.000
_cell.length_b   1.000
_cell.length_c   1.000
_cell.angle_alpha   90.00
_cell.angle_beta   90.00
_cell.angle_gamma   90.00
#
_symmetry.space_group_name_H-M   'P 1'
#
loop_
_entity.id
_entity.type
_entity.pdbx_description
1 polymer ?
#
loop_
_entity_poly.entity_id
_entity_poly.type
_entity_poly.pdbx_seq_one_letter_code
_entity_poly.pdbx_strand_id
1 'polypeptide(L)'
;MAVSTAVLAFSINHSLFGLASLCIVLFVATFSIGLGPIPFVLMGELPPPEARSATASAALGTNWGLNFIIGLTFLPLRDFLSGGRTSGSGTIFYFFSIISAVGYLVMARRLRATTASTATAV
;
A
#
# COMPACT_ATOMS: atom_id res chain seq x y z
N MET A 1 2.43 -8.25 -0.39
CA MET A 1 2.23 -6.99 -1.15
C MET A 1 3.52 -6.40 -1.74
N ALA A 2 4.56 -6.06 -0.97
CA ALA A 2 5.78 -5.43 -1.52
C ALA A 2 6.55 -6.33 -2.50
N VAL A 3 6.73 -7.61 -2.16
CA VAL A 3 7.41 -8.58 -3.04
C VAL A 3 6.62 -8.85 -4.32
N SER A 4 5.30 -9.08 -4.22
CA SER A 4 4.45 -9.35 -5.38
C SER A 4 4.40 -8.19 -6.38
N THR A 5 4.43 -6.94 -5.90
CA THR A 5 4.48 -5.74 -6.76
C THR A 5 5.84 -5.52 -7.41
N ALA A 6 6.94 -5.85 -6.73
CA ALA A 6 8.28 -5.82 -7.33
C ALA A 6 8.43 -6.86 -8.45
N VAL A 7 7.93 -8.07 -8.23
CA VAL A 7 7.95 -9.14 -9.25
C VAL A 7 6.99 -8.80 -10.40
N LEU A 8 5.86 -8.16 -10.13
CA LEU A 8 4.96 -7.64 -11.17
C LEU A 8 5.67 -6.62 -12.08
N ALA A 9 6.40 -5.67 -11.50
CA ALA A 9 7.17 -4.68 -12.24
C ALA A 9 8.17 -5.34 -13.21
N PHE A 10 8.94 -6.30 -12.68
CA PHE A 10 9.89 -7.09 -13.47
C PHE A 10 9.19 -7.86 -14.59
N SER A 11 8.07 -8.52 -14.28
CA SER A 11 7.32 -9.35 -15.22
C SER A 11 6.77 -8.56 -16.40
N ILE A 12 6.23 -7.36 -16.13
CA ILE A 12 5.69 -6.48 -17.18
C ILE A 12 6.83 -5.99 -18.09
N ASN A 13 7.97 -5.59 -17.52
CA ASN A 13 9.10 -5.10 -18.31
C ASN A 13 9.75 -6.18 -19.20
N HIS A 14 9.63 -7.46 -18.82
CA HIS A 14 10.12 -8.61 -19.61
C HIS A 14 9.03 -9.33 -20.41
N SER A 15 7.81 -8.76 -20.48
CA SER A 15 6.67 -9.36 -21.20
C SER A 15 6.27 -10.77 -20.73
N LEU A 16 6.46 -11.07 -19.44
CA LEU A 16 6.10 -12.34 -18.80
C LEU A 16 4.64 -12.31 -18.33
N PHE A 17 3.68 -12.37 -19.26
CA PHE A 17 2.25 -12.16 -18.97
C PHE A 17 1.66 -13.13 -17.92
N GLY A 18 2.03 -14.41 -17.97
CA GLY A 18 1.52 -15.40 -17.00
C GLY A 18 1.96 -15.10 -15.56
N LEU A 19 3.24 -14.70 -15.40
CA LEU A 19 3.77 -14.32 -14.09
C LEU A 19 3.18 -13.00 -13.60
N ALA A 20 2.99 -12.02 -14.50
CA ALA A 20 2.34 -10.76 -14.18
C ALA A 20 0.91 -10.96 -13.64
N SER A 21 0.11 -11.80 -14.31
CA SER A 21 -1.25 -12.13 -13.86
C SER A 21 -1.26 -12.76 -12.46
N LEU A 22 -0.39 -13.74 -12.21
CA LEU A 22 -0.27 -14.36 -10.89
C LEU A 22 0.13 -13.33 -9.82
N CYS A 23 1.09 -12.46 -10.12
CA CYS A 23 1.54 -11.42 -9.20
C CYS A 23 0.44 -10.41 -8.86
N ILE A 24 -0.43 -10.05 -9.82
CA ILE A 24 -1.60 -9.19 -9.57
C ILE A 24 -2.57 -9.87 -8.61
N VAL A 25 -2.89 -11.14 -8.82
CA VAL A 25 -3.78 -11.90 -7.92
C VAL A 25 -3.19 -11.98 -6.51
N LEU A 26 -1.90 -12.28 -6.38
CA LEU A 26 -1.21 -12.32 -5.08
C LEU A 26 -1.16 -10.93 -4.42
N PHE A 27 -0.98 -9.87 -5.21
CA PHE A 27 -1.06 -8.50 -4.71
C PHE A 27 -2.44 -8.23 -4.11
N VAL A 28 -3.52 -8.50 -4.85
CA VAL A 28 -4.90 -8.31 -4.38
C VAL A 28 -5.19 -9.16 -3.14
N ALA A 29 -4.81 -10.44 -3.15
CA ALA A 29 -5.03 -11.34 -2.02
C ALA A 29 -4.35 -10.83 -0.73
N THR A 30 -3.08 -10.40 -0.83
CA THR A 30 -2.37 -9.86 0.35
C THR A 30 -2.91 -8.50 0.80
N PHE A 31 -3.42 -7.68 -0.12
CA PHE A 31 -4.11 -6.44 0.23
C PHE A 31 -5.39 -6.73 1.01
N SER A 32 -6.23 -7.64 0.53
CA SER A 32 -7.51 -7.99 1.14
C SER A 32 -7.41 -8.58 2.54
N ILE A 33 -6.31 -9.26 2.88
CA ILE A 33 -6.10 -9.79 4.24
C ILE A 33 -5.62 -8.69 5.20
N GLY A 34 -4.86 -7.72 4.68
CA GLY A 34 -4.21 -6.67 5.49
C GLY A 34 -4.88 -5.32 5.36
N LEU A 35 -4.37 -4.52 4.43
CA LEU A 35 -4.76 -3.11 4.25
C LEU A 35 -6.21 -2.92 3.79
N GLY A 36 -6.87 -3.97 3.30
CA GLY A 36 -8.28 -3.97 2.95
C GLY A 36 -9.16 -3.71 4.16
N PRO A 37 -9.23 -4.61 5.15
CA PRO A 37 -10.11 -4.45 6.31
C PRO A 37 -9.48 -3.73 7.51
N ILE A 38 -8.18 -3.89 7.75
CA ILE A 38 -7.54 -3.48 9.03
C ILE A 38 -7.70 -1.98 9.31
N PRO A 39 -7.44 -1.04 8.37
CA PRO A 39 -7.61 0.38 8.64
C PRO A 39 -9.05 0.74 9.02
N PHE A 40 -10.03 0.08 8.41
CA PHE A 40 -11.45 0.33 8.70
C PHE A 40 -11.87 -0.17 10.08
N VAL A 41 -11.32 -1.29 10.52
CA VAL A 41 -11.49 -1.76 11.90
C VAL A 41 -10.82 -0.80 12.88
N LEU A 42 -9.58 -0.39 12.62
CA LEU A 42 -8.83 0.53 13.48
C LEU A 42 -9.49 1.91 13.63
N MET A 43 -10.22 2.38 12.61
CA MET A 43 -11.03 3.61 12.72
C MET A 43 -12.11 3.54 13.80
N GLY A 44 -12.62 2.34 14.11
CA GLY A 44 -13.63 2.13 15.16
C GLY A 44 -13.03 1.97 16.57
N GLU A 45 -11.84 1.37 16.65
CA GLU A 45 -11.21 0.93 17.90
C GLU A 45 -10.25 1.96 18.52
N LEU A 46 -9.56 2.77 17.70
CA LEU A 46 -8.55 3.72 18.19
C LEU A 46 -9.14 4.98 18.84
N PRO A 47 -10.21 5.61 18.30
CA PRO A 47 -10.73 6.86 18.86
C PRO A 47 -11.60 6.62 20.09
N PRO A 48 -11.64 7.57 21.06
CA PRO A 48 -12.62 7.53 22.13
C PRO A 48 -14.05 7.64 21.55
N PRO A 49 -15.07 7.08 22.24
CA PRO A 49 -16.43 6.98 21.71
C PRO A 49 -17.01 8.30 21.20
N GLU A 50 -16.67 9.41 21.86
CA GLU A 50 -17.18 10.75 21.58
C GLU A 50 -16.59 11.34 20.29
N ALA A 51 -15.39 10.90 19.88
CA ALA A 51 -14.68 11.40 18.69
C ALA A 51 -14.69 10.43 17.50
N ARG A 52 -15.36 9.28 17.63
CA ARG A 52 -15.36 8.21 16.62
C ARG A 52 -15.93 8.66 15.27
N SER A 53 -17.05 9.39 15.27
CA SER A 53 -17.70 9.88 14.05
C SER A 53 -16.85 10.91 13.31
N ALA A 54 -16.20 11.83 14.04
CA ALA A 54 -15.29 12.82 13.47
C ALA A 54 -14.04 12.17 12.88
N THR A 55 -13.45 11.22 13.58
CA THR A 55 -12.24 10.51 13.09
C THR A 55 -12.56 9.64 11.88
N ALA A 56 -13.68 8.92 11.89
CA ALA A 56 -14.10 8.08 10.77
C ALA A 56 -14.39 8.89 9.50
N SER A 57 -15.10 10.01 9.62
CA SER A 57 -15.40 10.89 8.48
C SER A 57 -14.13 11.53 7.90
N ALA A 58 -13.20 12.00 8.74
CA ALA A 58 -11.91 12.54 8.29
C ALA A 58 -11.04 11.47 7.59
N ALA A 59 -10.97 10.27 8.14
CA ALA A 59 -10.18 9.17 7.58
C ALA A 59 -10.78 8.65 6.25
N LEU A 60 -12.11 8.50 6.16
CA LEU A 60 -12.79 8.16 4.90
C LEU A 60 -12.66 9.29 3.86
N GLY A 61 -12.83 10.54 4.27
CA GLY A 61 -12.64 11.70 3.39
C GLY A 61 -11.23 11.75 2.82
N THR A 62 -10.23 11.50 3.66
CA THR A 62 -8.82 11.39 3.23
C THR A 62 -8.61 10.20 2.29
N ASN A 63 -9.23 9.04 2.58
CA ASN A 63 -9.13 7.85 1.73
C ASN A 63 -9.67 8.11 0.32
N TRP A 64 -10.88 8.66 0.21
CA TRP A 64 -11.48 8.99 -1.07
C TRP A 64 -10.74 10.12 -1.79
N GLY A 65 -10.26 11.13 -1.06
CA GLY A 65 -9.44 12.20 -1.61
C GLY A 65 -8.13 11.68 -2.21
N LEU A 66 -7.43 10.79 -1.50
CA LEU A 66 -6.21 10.14 -2.01
C LEU A 66 -6.52 9.22 -3.19
N ASN A 67 -7.63 8.49 -3.18
CA ASN A 67 -8.05 7.67 -4.31
C ASN A 67 -8.23 8.52 -5.57
N PHE A 68 -8.90 9.67 -5.44
CA PHE A 68 -9.08 10.62 -6.53
C PHE A 68 -7.73 11.15 -7.06
N ILE A 69 -6.82 11.56 -6.17
CA ILE A 69 -5.48 12.04 -6.55
C ILE A 69 -4.70 10.95 -7.28
N ILE A 70 -4.72 9.70 -6.79
CA ILE A 70 -4.04 8.58 -7.44
C ILE A 70 -4.66 8.32 -8.81
N GLY A 71 -5.99 8.35 -8.94
CA GLY A 71 -6.68 8.18 -10.22
C GLY A 71 -6.26 9.20 -11.27
N LEU A 72 -6.08 10.47 -10.86
CA LEU A 72 -5.60 11.53 -11.75
C LEU A 72 -4.10 11.43 -12.07
N THR A 73 -3.28 11.03 -11.09
CA THR A 73 -1.80 11.06 -11.22
C THR A 73 -1.20 9.79 -11.78
N PHE A 74 -1.92 8.66 -11.77
CA PHE A 74 -1.39 7.35 -12.14
C PHE A 74 -0.85 7.30 -13.59
N LEU A 75 -1.66 7.71 -14.57
CA LEU A 75 -1.25 7.66 -15.98
C LEU A 75 -0.07 8.62 -16.27
N PRO A 76 -0.11 9.91 -15.87
CA PRO A 76 1.04 10.80 -16.02
C PRO A 76 2.32 10.27 -15.37
N LEU A 77 2.21 9.71 -14.15
CA LEU A 77 3.36 9.19 -13.41
C LEU A 77 3.96 7.94 -14.08
N ARG A 78 3.10 7.05 -14.61
CA ARG A 78 3.53 5.87 -15.36
C ARG A 78 4.29 6.29 -16.62
N ASP A 79 3.76 7.25 -17.35
CA ASP A 79 4.35 7.71 -18.62
C ASP A 79 5.69 8.41 -18.36
N PHE A 80 5.78 9.21 -17.30
CA PHE A 80 7.03 9.82 -16.84
C PHE A 80 8.08 8.77 -16.42
N LEU A 81 7.71 7.80 -15.57
CA LEU A 81 8.63 6.76 -15.08
C LEU A 81 9.07 5.77 -16.15
N SER A 82 8.24 5.57 -17.18
CA SER A 82 8.60 4.72 -18.33
C SER A 82 9.55 5.42 -19.31
N GLY A 83 9.79 6.73 -19.16
CA GLY A 83 10.69 7.49 -20.04
C GLY A 83 10.23 7.51 -21.50
N GLY A 84 8.91 7.40 -21.74
CA GLY A 84 8.32 7.29 -23.08
C GLY A 84 8.48 5.92 -23.75
N ARG A 85 8.99 4.90 -23.05
CA ARG A 85 9.17 3.54 -23.58
C ARG A 85 8.05 2.61 -23.11
N THR A 86 7.35 1.98 -24.04
CA THR A 86 6.30 0.99 -23.74
C THR A 86 6.84 -0.19 -22.90
N SER A 87 8.10 -0.59 -23.12
CA SER A 87 8.78 -1.67 -22.38
C SER A 87 9.13 -1.33 -20.93
N GLY A 88 9.03 -0.06 -20.52
CA GLY A 88 9.26 0.40 -19.15
C GLY A 88 7.99 0.62 -18.34
N SER A 89 6.81 0.26 -18.88
CA SER A 89 5.51 0.55 -18.25
C SER A 89 5.34 -0.10 -16.87
N GLY A 90 6.08 -1.18 -16.60
CA GLY A 90 6.08 -1.86 -15.30
C GLY A 90 6.80 -1.08 -14.19
N THR A 91 7.61 -0.08 -14.54
CA THR A 91 8.47 0.65 -13.57
C THR A 91 7.68 1.36 -12.48
N ILE A 92 6.45 1.79 -12.76
CA ILE A 92 5.57 2.39 -11.74
C ILE A 92 5.28 1.44 -10.57
N PHE A 93 5.28 0.12 -10.79
CA PHE A 93 5.05 -0.84 -9.71
C PHE A 93 6.23 -0.95 -8.73
N TYR A 94 7.44 -0.54 -9.11
CA TYR A 94 8.55 -0.40 -8.16
C TYR A 94 8.30 0.73 -7.16
N PHE A 95 7.68 1.84 -7.60
CA PHE A 95 7.29 2.93 -6.71
C PHE A 95 6.31 2.44 -5.63
N PHE A 96 5.28 1.68 -6.02
CA PHE A 96 4.34 1.07 -5.07
C PHE A 96 5.02 0.03 -4.16
N SER A 97 5.99 -0.72 -4.68
CA SER A 97 6.75 -1.67 -3.87
C SER A 97 7.56 -0.97 -2.77
N ILE A 98 8.23 0.15 -3.09
CA ILE A 98 8.99 0.95 -2.12
C ILE A 98 8.06 1.50 -1.04
N ILE A 99 6.93 2.11 -1.42
CA ILE A 99 5.94 2.63 -0.46
C ILE A 99 5.46 1.51 0.47
N SER A 100 5.15 0.35 -0.09
CA SER A 100 4.70 -0.82 0.68
C SER A 100 5.78 -1.32 1.65
N ALA A 101 7.04 -1.37 1.21
CA ALA A 101 8.17 -1.79 2.03
C ALA A 101 8.44 -0.79 3.16
N VAL A 102 8.42 0.52 2.88
CA VAL A 102 8.56 1.57 3.90
C VAL A 102 7.42 1.50 4.91
N GLY A 103 6.18 1.36 4.46
CA GLY A 103 5.02 1.20 5.34
C GLY A 103 5.16 0.01 6.28
N TYR A 104 5.58 -1.15 5.75
CA TYR A 104 5.89 -2.33 6.55
C TYR A 104 7.01 -2.06 7.57
N LEU A 105 8.11 -1.45 7.16
CA LEU A 105 9.26 -1.17 8.04
C LEU A 105 8.90 -0.22 9.17
N VAL A 106 8.14 0.84 8.89
CA VAL A 106 7.66 1.78 9.90
C VAL A 106 6.78 1.06 10.91
N MET A 107 5.81 0.27 10.44
CA MET A 107 4.91 -0.48 11.32
C MET A 107 5.67 -1.50 12.18
N ALA A 108 6.57 -2.26 11.58
CA ALA A 108 7.40 -3.23 12.29
C ALA A 108 8.29 -2.57 13.36
N ARG A 109 8.83 -1.38 13.09
CA ARG A 109 9.62 -0.61 14.08
C ARG A 109 8.74 -0.10 15.22
N ARG A 110 7.54 0.40 14.93
CA ARG A 110 6.60 0.88 15.96
C ARG A 110 6.13 -0.24 16.87
N LEU A 111 5.80 -1.40 16.30
CA LEU A 111 5.39 -2.59 17.07
C LEU A 111 6.51 -3.10 17.98
N ARG A 112 7.76 -3.15 17.48
CA ARG A 112 8.91 -3.55 18.32
C ARG A 112 9.16 -2.55 19.45
N ALA A 113 9.01 -1.25 19.19
CA ALA A 113 9.15 -0.21 20.20
C ALA A 113 8.10 -0.36 21.32
N THR A 114 6.84 -0.67 20.97
CA THR A 114 5.80 -0.91 21.98
C THR A 114 6.09 -2.16 22.81
N THR A 115 6.49 -3.27 22.19
CA THR A 115 6.82 -4.50 22.92
C THR A 115 8.03 -4.34 23.83
N ALA A 116 9.06 -3.61 23.39
CA ALA A 116 10.25 -3.32 24.20
C ALA A 116 9.92 -2.47 25.44
N SER A 117 9.06 -1.46 25.29
CA SER A 117 8.63 -0.62 26.42
C SER A 117 7.83 -1.37 27.48
N THR A 118 7.00 -2.35 27.07
CA THR A 118 6.25 -3.19 28.00
C THR A 118 7.16 -4.19 28.72
N ALA A 119 8.16 -4.75 28.05
CA ALA A 119 9.09 -5.73 28.64
C ALA A 119 10.02 -5.13 29.72
N THR A 120 10.31 -3.83 29.67
CA THR A 120 11.11 -3.13 30.68
C THR A 120 10.30 -2.57 31.85
N ALA A 121 8.96 -2.59 31.75
CA ALA A 121 8.05 -2.07 32.76
C ALA A 121 7.53 -3.15 33.73
N VAL A 122 8.01 -4.40 33.59
CA VAL A 122 7.71 -5.57 34.43
C VAL A 122 9.00 -5.98 35.13
#